data_AF-A0A8H5UWS3-F1
#
_entry.id   AF-A0A8H5UWS3-F1
#
_cell.length_a   1.000
_cell.length_b   1.000
_cell.length_c   1.000
_cell.angle_alpha   90.00
_cell.angle_beta   90.00
_cell.angle_gamma   90.00
#
_symmetry.space_group_name_H-M   'P 1'
#
loop_
_entity.id
_entity.type
_entity.pdbx_description
1 polymer ?
#
loop_
_entity_poly.entity_id
_entity_poly.type
_entity_poly.pdbx_seq_one_letter_code
_entity_poly.pdbx_strand_id
1 'polypeptide(L)'
;MSKSYDQLPANNNMQPANTVFEVDFKWNKMKALVSEKNPQTNTSTPKYIVDYHAFKCTALVFHPYEDPKAVIGTGTLHPVTIHATYELHGQKGTIKALKRFMTSYTHLSYNYSNNPDGTPAAMTWASASSFKTWDFICLDEQQSAVAKFSANCWSLNNIGCIEFLGPKANDPAAREEILVTGMTLCYQMILRTTNFLNLGGAIFARTGPLDKEAAPKKPMGNGDGKSIKELEVTSGIDTGLEKA
;
A
#
# COMPACT_ATOMS: atom_id res chain seq x y z
N MET A 1 -29.39 -6.34 -7.75
CA MET A 1 -29.33 -4.91 -7.36
C MET A 1 -27.87 -4.49 -7.24
N SER A 2 -27.34 -3.83 -8.26
CA SER A 2 -25.97 -3.30 -8.30
C SER A 2 -25.95 -1.97 -7.55
N LYS A 3 -25.26 -1.86 -6.42
CA LYS A 3 -24.92 -0.55 -5.87
C LYS A 3 -23.89 0.07 -6.81
N SER A 4 -24.32 1.06 -7.59
CA SER A 4 -23.41 1.92 -8.33
C SER A 4 -22.50 2.61 -7.32
N TYR A 5 -21.19 2.54 -7.55
CA TYR A 5 -20.17 3.18 -6.74
C TYR A 5 -20.07 4.69 -7.03
N ASP A 6 -20.97 5.25 -7.83
CA ASP A 6 -20.99 6.66 -8.23
C ASP A 6 -21.51 7.61 -7.14
N GLN A 7 -21.88 7.09 -5.97
CA GLN A 7 -22.42 7.89 -4.85
C GLN A 7 -21.77 7.51 -3.52
N LEU A 8 -20.47 7.80 -3.38
CA LEU A 8 -19.91 8.11 -2.07
C LEU A 8 -20.14 9.60 -1.82
N PRO A 9 -20.68 10.02 -0.66
CA PRO A 9 -20.88 11.43 -0.36
C PRO A 9 -19.52 12.12 -0.37
N ALA A 10 -19.31 12.99 -1.36
CA ALA A 10 -18.24 13.97 -1.32
C ALA A 10 -18.50 14.85 -0.09
N ASN A 11 -17.78 14.58 0.98
CA ASN A 11 -17.88 15.35 2.21
C ASN A 11 -17.21 16.71 1.93
N ASN A 12 -18.00 17.67 1.44
CA ASN A 12 -17.57 19.01 0.98
C ASN A 12 -17.13 19.96 2.13
N ASN A 13 -16.68 19.41 3.26
CA ASN A 13 -16.13 20.16 4.39
C ASN A 13 -14.70 19.71 4.72
N MET A 14 -13.86 19.46 3.71
CA MET A 14 -12.47 19.10 3.92
C MET A 14 -11.59 20.36 3.90
N GLN A 15 -11.11 20.76 5.08
CA GLN A 15 -10.10 21.81 5.21
C GLN A 15 -8.91 21.55 4.27
N PRO A 16 -8.27 22.60 3.72
CA PRO A 16 -7.24 22.49 2.67
C PRO A 16 -5.85 22.04 3.18
N ALA A 17 -5.81 21.11 4.15
CA ALA A 17 -4.57 20.59 4.74
C ALA A 17 -4.28 19.14 4.30
N ASN A 18 -4.80 18.70 3.16
CA ASN A 18 -4.53 17.37 2.64
C ASN A 18 -3.11 17.32 2.09
N THR A 19 -2.26 16.52 2.72
CA THR A 19 -0.94 16.19 2.19
C THR A 19 -1.11 15.44 0.87
N VAL A 20 -0.40 15.88 -0.16
CA VAL A 20 -0.47 15.29 -1.50
C VAL A 20 0.92 14.84 -1.91
N PHE A 21 1.05 13.61 -2.38
CA PHE A 21 2.22 13.15 -3.10
C PHE A 21 2.00 13.25 -4.60
N GLU A 22 2.91 13.92 -5.29
CA GLU A 22 3.00 13.97 -6.76
C GLU A 22 3.95 12.87 -7.24
N VAL A 23 3.54 12.13 -8.27
CA VAL A 23 4.27 10.99 -8.83
C VAL A 23 4.70 11.33 -10.26
N ASP A 24 5.98 11.68 -10.40
CA ASP A 24 6.61 12.03 -11.67
C ASP A 24 7.41 10.85 -12.20
N PHE A 25 6.96 10.27 -13.31
CA PHE A 25 7.63 9.10 -13.87
C PHE A 25 8.56 9.46 -15.03
N LYS A 26 9.75 8.89 -14.98
CA LYS A 26 10.77 9.04 -16.01
C LYS A 26 10.90 7.73 -16.77
N TRP A 27 10.17 7.62 -17.88
CA TRP A 27 10.13 6.45 -18.76
C TRP A 27 11.52 5.98 -19.19
N ASN A 28 12.42 6.90 -19.53
CA ASN A 28 13.79 6.58 -19.97
C ASN A 28 14.67 5.94 -18.88
N LYS A 29 14.29 6.05 -17.61
CA LYS A 29 15.01 5.48 -16.48
C LYS A 29 14.24 4.37 -15.78
N MET A 30 12.96 4.17 -16.13
CA MET A 30 12.03 3.28 -15.42
C MET A 30 12.00 3.60 -13.91
N LYS A 31 11.93 4.89 -13.57
CA LYS A 31 11.87 5.38 -12.19
C LYS A 31 10.74 6.38 -12.02
N ALA A 32 10.06 6.36 -10.88
CA ALA A 32 9.21 7.46 -10.43
C ALA A 32 9.91 8.25 -9.33
N LEU A 33 9.79 9.57 -9.38
CA LEU A 33 10.06 10.45 -8.25
C LEU A 33 8.74 10.76 -7.56
N VAL A 34 8.69 10.57 -6.25
CA VAL A 34 7.53 10.89 -5.42
C VAL A 34 7.89 12.11 -4.58
N SER A 35 7.14 13.20 -4.77
CA SER A 35 7.36 14.47 -4.09
C SER A 35 6.15 14.86 -3.25
N GLU A 36 6.39 15.31 -2.03
CA GLU A 36 5.35 15.88 -1.17
C GLU A 36 5.10 17.34 -1.56
N LYS A 37 3.86 17.64 -1.96
CA LYS A 37 3.42 18.99 -2.31
C LYS A 37 2.95 19.71 -1.06
N ASN A 38 3.57 20.85 -0.76
CA ASN A 38 3.07 21.73 0.28
C ASN A 38 1.91 22.59 -0.29
N PRO A 39 0.68 22.48 0.27
CA PRO A 39 -0.48 23.21 -0.24
C PRO A 39 -0.39 24.73 -0.05
N GLN A 40 0.44 25.22 0.88
CA GLN A 40 0.59 26.66 1.15
C GLN A 40 1.63 27.32 0.25
N THR A 41 2.75 26.64 -0.02
CA THR A 41 3.87 27.20 -0.80
C THR A 41 3.89 26.75 -2.25
N ASN A 42 3.06 25.76 -2.63
CA ASN A 42 3.10 25.08 -3.92
C ASN A 42 4.48 24.49 -4.28
N THR A 43 5.36 24.33 -3.28
CA THR A 43 6.67 23.72 -3.46
C THR A 43 6.56 22.21 -3.26
N SER A 44 7.10 21.45 -4.21
CA SER A 44 7.18 19.99 -4.13
C SER A 44 8.55 19.56 -3.61
N THR A 45 8.57 18.79 -2.52
CA THR A 45 9.79 18.28 -1.88
C THR A 45 9.93 16.79 -2.14
N PRO A 46 11.03 16.31 -2.75
CA PRO A 46 11.19 14.89 -3.05
C PRO A 46 11.28 14.06 -1.77
N LYS A 47 10.55 12.95 -1.70
CA LYS A 47 10.49 12.05 -0.54
C LYS A 47 10.89 10.62 -0.85
N TYR A 48 10.49 10.10 -2.02
CA TYR A 48 10.78 8.73 -2.39
C TYR A 48 11.17 8.60 -3.86
N ILE A 49 11.92 7.54 -4.15
CA ILE A 49 12.25 7.10 -5.50
C ILE A 49 11.68 5.69 -5.66
N VAL A 50 10.93 5.45 -6.72
CA VAL A 50 10.37 4.13 -7.04
C VAL A 50 11.03 3.59 -8.27
N ASP A 51 11.77 2.50 -8.11
CA ASP A 51 12.46 1.83 -9.19
C ASP A 51 11.59 0.71 -9.76
N TYR A 52 11.35 0.78 -11.06
CA TYR A 52 10.61 -0.22 -11.81
C TYR A 52 11.63 -1.19 -12.36
N HIS A 53 12.07 -2.11 -11.50
CA HIS A 53 12.90 -3.21 -11.96
C HIS A 53 12.05 -4.20 -12.73
N ALA A 54 12.58 -4.73 -13.83
CA ALA A 54 12.99 -6.13 -13.80
C ALA A 54 13.44 -6.58 -15.18
N PHE A 55 14.19 -7.67 -15.16
CA PHE A 55 13.96 -8.72 -16.15
C PHE A 55 12.44 -9.04 -16.15
N LYS A 56 11.71 -8.53 -17.16
CA LYS A 56 10.23 -8.59 -17.35
C LYS A 56 9.35 -7.53 -16.64
N CYS A 57 9.92 -6.47 -16.03
CA CYS A 57 9.17 -5.34 -15.43
C CYS A 57 8.01 -5.71 -14.46
N THR A 58 8.21 -6.70 -13.58
CA THR A 58 7.18 -7.17 -12.64
C THR A 58 7.41 -6.75 -11.19
N ALA A 59 8.35 -5.85 -10.90
CA ALA A 59 8.67 -5.44 -9.54
C ALA A 59 8.82 -3.91 -9.41
N LEU A 60 8.34 -3.40 -8.29
CA LEU A 60 8.54 -2.03 -7.81
C LEU A 60 9.39 -2.10 -6.55
N VAL A 61 10.41 -1.25 -6.46
CA VAL A 61 11.23 -1.10 -5.25
C VAL A 61 11.16 0.36 -4.81
N PHE A 62 10.80 0.58 -3.56
CA PHE A 62 10.59 1.91 -3.00
C PHE A 62 11.78 2.28 -2.11
N HIS A 63 12.39 3.41 -2.43
CA HIS A 63 13.57 3.94 -1.74
C HIS A 63 13.25 5.32 -1.13
N PRO A 64 13.74 5.63 0.07
CA PRO A 64 13.79 7.01 0.55
C PRO A 64 14.63 7.87 -0.40
N TYR A 65 14.25 9.14 -0.56
CA TYR A 65 15.04 10.06 -1.37
C TYR A 65 16.39 10.39 -0.73
N GLU A 66 16.43 10.50 0.61
CA GLU A 66 17.64 10.82 1.38
C GLU A 66 18.66 9.67 1.40
N ASP A 67 18.19 8.43 1.42
CA ASP A 67 19.01 7.23 1.32
C ASP A 67 18.49 6.30 0.21
N PRO A 68 18.92 6.51 -1.05
CA PRO A 68 18.48 5.72 -2.18
C PRO A 68 18.91 4.24 -2.13
N LYS A 69 19.79 3.84 -1.19
CA LYS A 69 20.20 2.44 -1.03
C LYS A 69 19.27 1.69 -0.08
N ALA A 70 18.62 2.38 0.84
CA ALA A 70 17.62 1.79 1.73
C ALA A 70 16.36 1.40 0.95
N VAL A 71 15.70 0.33 1.38
CA VAL A 71 14.43 -0.14 0.82
C VAL A 71 13.37 -0.05 1.91
N ILE A 72 12.35 0.77 1.70
CA ILE A 72 11.19 0.85 2.61
C ILE A 72 10.13 -0.19 2.27
N GLY A 73 10.07 -0.59 0.99
CA GLY A 73 9.09 -1.57 0.55
C GLY A 73 9.29 -2.02 -0.89
N THR A 74 8.57 -3.06 -1.24
CA THR A 74 8.53 -3.63 -2.58
C THR A 74 7.10 -3.97 -2.99
N GLY A 75 6.82 -3.89 -4.29
CA GLY A 75 5.60 -4.39 -4.89
C GLY A 75 5.96 -5.42 -5.95
N THR A 76 5.44 -6.63 -5.85
CA THR A 76 5.70 -7.71 -6.82
C THR A 76 4.41 -8.11 -7.51
N LEU A 77 4.48 -8.13 -8.83
CA LEU A 77 3.37 -8.42 -9.73
C LEU A 77 3.58 -9.79 -10.34
N HIS A 78 2.50 -10.54 -10.52
CA HIS A 78 2.56 -11.87 -11.11
C HIS A 78 1.81 -11.89 -12.44
N PRO A 79 2.47 -12.13 -13.59
CA PRO A 79 1.84 -12.03 -14.91
C PRO A 79 0.58 -12.88 -15.11
N VAL A 80 0.47 -14.00 -14.39
CA VAL A 80 -0.61 -14.99 -14.55
C VAL A 80 -1.72 -14.80 -13.49
N THR A 81 -1.43 -14.12 -12.38
CA THR A 81 -2.37 -13.99 -11.25
C THR A 81 -2.94 -12.58 -11.18
N ILE A 82 -4.15 -12.44 -10.65
CA ILE A 82 -4.80 -11.14 -10.42
C ILE A 82 -4.42 -10.53 -9.05
N HIS A 83 -3.48 -11.15 -8.35
CA HIS A 83 -3.00 -10.71 -7.05
C HIS A 83 -1.58 -10.15 -7.18
N ALA A 84 -1.31 -9.09 -6.43
CA ALA A 84 0.04 -8.60 -6.19
C ALA A 84 0.41 -8.89 -4.74
N THR A 85 1.71 -9.05 -4.51
CA THR A 85 2.27 -9.08 -3.17
C THR A 85 3.04 -7.80 -2.93
N TYR A 86 3.08 -7.35 -1.68
CA TYR A 86 3.93 -6.23 -1.29
C TYR A 86 4.69 -6.57 -0.03
N GLU A 87 5.78 -5.87 0.19
CA GLU A 87 6.54 -5.88 1.44
C GLU A 87 6.71 -4.43 1.88
N LEU A 88 6.46 -4.15 3.16
CA LEU A 88 6.66 -2.83 3.76
C LEU A 88 7.41 -3.02 5.08
N HIS A 89 8.60 -2.42 5.20
CA HIS A 89 9.45 -2.55 6.40
C HIS A 89 9.63 -4.00 6.88
N GLY A 90 9.84 -4.94 5.94
CA GLY A 90 9.97 -6.37 6.22
C GLY A 90 8.66 -7.13 6.44
N GLN A 91 7.51 -6.44 6.50
CA GLN A 91 6.20 -7.07 6.62
C GLN A 91 5.60 -7.39 5.25
N LYS A 92 5.37 -8.68 4.99
CA LYS A 92 4.78 -9.14 3.73
C LYS A 92 3.26 -9.07 3.79
N GLY A 93 2.67 -8.57 2.71
CA GLY A 93 1.23 -8.47 2.51
C GLY A 93 0.82 -8.85 1.10
N THR A 94 -0.49 -8.92 0.86
CA THR A 94 -1.07 -9.26 -0.44
C THR A 94 -2.18 -8.27 -0.77
N ILE A 95 -2.23 -7.85 -2.03
CA ILE A 95 -3.32 -7.07 -2.62
C ILE A 95 -4.17 -8.07 -3.42
N LYS A 96 -5.32 -8.45 -2.85
CA LYS A 96 -6.17 -9.51 -3.40
C LYS A 96 -7.38 -8.91 -4.09
N ALA A 97 -7.66 -9.36 -5.31
CA ALA A 97 -8.86 -8.95 -6.03
C ALA A 97 -10.11 -9.52 -5.36
N LEU A 98 -11.06 -8.64 -5.03
CA LEU A 98 -12.36 -9.02 -4.48
C LEU A 98 -13.27 -9.60 -5.57
N LYS A 99 -13.16 -9.09 -6.80
CA LYS A 99 -13.92 -9.54 -7.97
C LYS A 99 -13.03 -9.61 -9.20
N ARG A 100 -13.34 -10.51 -10.13
CA ARG A 100 -12.53 -10.72 -11.35
C ARG A 100 -12.70 -9.59 -12.37
N PHE A 101 -13.92 -9.07 -12.50
CA PHE A 101 -14.33 -8.06 -13.49
C PHE A 101 -14.52 -6.66 -12.90
N MET A 102 -14.34 -6.50 -11.58
CA MET A 102 -14.44 -5.20 -10.92
C MET A 102 -13.09 -4.89 -10.28
N THR A 103 -12.64 -3.66 -10.47
CA THR A 103 -11.38 -3.13 -9.94
C THR A 103 -11.54 -2.77 -8.47
N SER A 104 -11.75 -3.81 -7.66
CA SER A 104 -11.86 -3.73 -6.22
C SER A 104 -10.92 -4.75 -5.60
N TYR A 105 -10.01 -4.25 -4.76
CA TYR A 105 -8.93 -5.03 -4.16
C TYR A 105 -8.90 -4.79 -2.66
N THR A 106 -8.50 -5.80 -1.91
CA THR A 106 -8.32 -5.70 -0.47
C THR A 106 -6.89 -5.97 -0.07
N HIS A 107 -6.42 -5.25 0.94
CA HIS A 107 -5.17 -5.51 1.63
C HIS A 107 -5.38 -5.39 3.14
N LEU A 108 -4.47 -6.01 3.91
CA LEU A 108 -4.50 -5.96 5.36
C LEU A 108 -3.53 -4.89 5.86
N SER A 109 -4.04 -4.01 6.71
CA SER A 109 -3.29 -2.89 7.26
C SER A 109 -3.10 -3.01 8.76
N TYR A 110 -1.84 -2.95 9.20
CA TYR A 110 -1.53 -2.83 10.63
C TYR A 110 -1.58 -1.37 11.10
N ASN A 111 -1.36 -0.41 10.19
CA ASN A 111 -1.38 1.01 10.54
C ASN A 111 -2.81 1.53 10.72
N TYR A 112 -3.79 0.96 10.03
CA TYR A 112 -5.20 1.33 10.15
C TYR A 112 -6.01 0.45 11.11
N SER A 113 -5.37 -0.51 11.80
CA SER A 113 -6.06 -1.30 12.83
C SER A 113 -6.37 -0.47 14.08
N ASN A 114 -7.60 -0.60 14.56
CA ASN A 114 -8.05 -0.09 15.85
C ASN A 114 -8.31 -1.22 16.86
N ASN A 115 -7.99 -2.48 16.49
CA ASN A 115 -8.26 -3.64 17.32
C ASN A 115 -7.18 -3.81 18.39
N PRO A 116 -7.53 -3.92 19.67
CA PRO A 116 -6.56 -4.10 20.75
C PRO A 116 -5.79 -5.43 20.63
N ASP A 117 -6.37 -6.43 19.95
CA ASP A 117 -5.80 -7.78 19.78
C ASP A 117 -4.70 -7.86 18.71
N GLY A 118 -4.32 -6.73 18.09
CA GLY A 118 -3.32 -6.67 17.03
C GLY A 118 -3.76 -7.23 15.68
N THR A 119 -5.07 -7.49 15.52
CA THR A 119 -5.67 -7.95 14.26
C THR A 119 -5.64 -6.83 13.22
N PRO A 120 -5.11 -7.04 12.00
CA PRO A 120 -5.02 -5.99 10.99
C PRO A 120 -6.41 -5.57 10.47
N ALA A 121 -6.53 -4.31 10.06
CA ALA A 121 -7.71 -3.77 9.40
C ALA A 121 -7.77 -4.21 7.94
N ALA A 122 -8.92 -4.67 7.44
CA ALA A 122 -9.09 -4.91 6.01
C ALA A 122 -9.48 -3.62 5.29
N MET A 123 -8.55 -3.13 4.47
CA MET A 123 -8.77 -1.95 3.64
C MET A 123 -9.18 -2.39 2.24
N THR A 124 -9.90 -1.51 1.54
CA THR A 124 -10.39 -1.77 0.17
C THR A 124 -10.01 -0.64 -0.76
N TRP A 125 -9.26 -0.96 -1.81
CA TRP A 125 -9.06 -0.09 -2.95
C TRP A 125 -10.19 -0.31 -3.95
N ALA A 126 -11.03 0.71 -4.14
CA ALA A 126 -12.12 0.71 -5.11
C ALA A 126 -11.79 1.69 -6.26
N SER A 127 -11.94 1.24 -7.49
CA SER A 127 -11.79 2.10 -8.65
C SER A 127 -13.03 2.97 -8.85
N ALA A 128 -12.78 4.25 -9.07
CA ALA A 128 -13.74 5.26 -9.50
C ALA A 128 -13.28 5.85 -10.85
N SER A 129 -12.68 5.02 -11.71
CA SER A 129 -12.03 5.46 -12.94
C SER A 129 -13.03 6.08 -13.92
N SER A 130 -12.63 7.19 -14.52
CA SER A 130 -13.32 7.82 -15.64
C SER A 130 -12.68 7.40 -16.97
N PHE A 131 -13.26 7.80 -18.11
CA PHE A 131 -12.65 7.57 -19.43
C PHE A 131 -11.27 8.26 -19.59
N LYS A 132 -10.93 9.25 -18.76
CA LYS A 132 -9.70 10.05 -18.87
C LYS A 132 -8.69 9.77 -17.75
N THR A 133 -9.14 9.29 -16.59
CA THR A 133 -8.30 9.11 -15.40
C THR A 133 -8.58 7.77 -14.74
N TRP A 134 -7.53 7.16 -14.19
CA TRP A 134 -7.65 6.01 -13.31
C TRP A 134 -7.59 6.47 -11.87
N ASP A 135 -8.75 6.47 -11.23
CA ASP A 135 -8.89 6.88 -9.85
C ASP A 135 -9.13 5.63 -9.00
N PHE A 136 -8.34 5.47 -7.94
CA PHE A 136 -8.52 4.43 -6.92
C PHE A 136 -8.68 5.10 -5.57
N ILE A 137 -9.78 4.81 -4.89
CA ILE A 137 -10.08 5.30 -3.55
C ILE A 137 -9.79 4.16 -2.57
N CYS A 138 -8.93 4.42 -1.59
CA CYS A 138 -8.68 3.50 -0.49
C CYS A 138 -9.69 3.78 0.63
N LEU A 139 -10.44 2.75 1.01
CA LEU A 139 -11.46 2.77 2.05
C LEU A 139 -10.98 1.96 3.25
N ASP A 140 -11.22 2.46 4.45
CA ASP A 140 -11.02 1.72 5.70
C ASP A 140 -12.15 0.71 5.98
N GLU A 141 -12.12 0.07 7.15
CA GLU A 141 -13.13 -0.91 7.57
C GLU A 141 -14.52 -0.30 7.73
N GLN A 142 -14.58 0.99 8.06
CA GLN A 142 -15.81 1.76 8.22
C GLN A 142 -16.31 2.35 6.89
N GLN A 143 -15.66 1.99 5.77
CA GLN A 143 -15.94 2.53 4.43
C GLN A 143 -15.71 4.04 4.31
N SER A 144 -14.84 4.60 5.15
CA SER A 144 -14.38 5.98 5.05
C SER A 144 -13.17 6.07 4.14
N ALA A 145 -13.12 7.11 3.30
CA ALA A 145 -11.99 7.32 2.40
C ALA A 145 -10.76 7.81 3.17
N VAL A 146 -9.64 7.10 3.01
CA VAL A 146 -8.36 7.41 3.66
C VAL A 146 -7.28 7.82 2.68
N ALA A 147 -7.45 7.52 1.39
CA ALA A 147 -6.57 7.99 0.34
C ALA A 147 -7.26 7.94 -1.02
N LYS A 148 -6.79 8.77 -1.94
CA LYS A 148 -7.14 8.72 -3.35
C LYS A 148 -5.88 8.72 -4.21
N PHE A 149 -5.67 7.64 -4.96
CA PHE A 149 -4.69 7.58 -6.03
C PHE A 149 -5.37 8.01 -7.33
N SER A 150 -4.82 9.01 -8.04
CA SER A 150 -5.34 9.44 -9.34
C SER A 150 -4.21 9.39 -10.37
N ALA A 151 -4.39 8.66 -11.45
CA ALA A 151 -3.47 8.61 -12.58
C ALA A 151 -4.10 9.21 -13.83
N ASN A 152 -3.37 10.09 -14.51
CA ASN A 152 -3.79 10.56 -15.83
C ASN A 152 -3.29 9.57 -16.88
N CYS A 153 -4.20 8.78 -17.45
CA CYS A 153 -3.89 7.74 -18.42
C CYS A 153 -3.26 8.26 -19.72
N TRP A 154 -3.30 9.58 -19.95
CA TRP A 154 -2.90 10.22 -21.20
C TRP A 154 -1.75 11.23 -21.03
N SER A 155 -1.27 11.45 -19.81
CA SER A 155 -0.14 12.37 -19.57
C SER A 155 1.19 11.62 -19.54
N LEU A 156 2.13 12.03 -20.39
CA LEU A 156 3.45 11.44 -20.49
C LEU A 156 4.39 11.83 -19.33
N ASN A 157 4.09 12.92 -18.59
CA ASN A 157 5.02 13.51 -17.62
C ASN A 157 4.56 13.41 -16.16
N ASN A 158 3.24 13.42 -15.90
CA ASN A 158 2.67 13.29 -14.55
C ASN A 158 1.80 12.04 -14.48
N ILE A 159 2.37 10.96 -13.94
CA ILE A 159 1.69 9.66 -13.91
C ILE A 159 0.59 9.61 -12.87
N GLY A 160 0.70 10.38 -11.79
CA GLY A 160 -0.41 10.50 -10.86
C GLY A 160 -0.14 11.32 -9.61
N CYS A 161 -1.13 11.37 -8.75
CA CYS A 161 -1.03 11.92 -7.42
C CYS A 161 -1.70 10.99 -6.40
N ILE A 162 -1.22 11.05 -5.16
CA ILE A 162 -1.81 10.38 -4.00
C ILE A 162 -2.23 11.47 -3.04
N GLU A 163 -3.53 11.61 -2.87
CA GLU A 163 -4.11 12.47 -1.85
C GLU A 163 -4.38 11.63 -0.60
N PHE A 164 -3.80 12.03 0.54
CA PHE A 164 -4.08 11.38 1.82
C PHE A 164 -5.26 12.05 2.49
N LEU A 165 -6.19 11.25 2.99
CA LEU A 165 -7.46 11.68 3.55
C LEU A 165 -7.62 11.16 4.99
N GLY A 166 -8.45 11.84 5.77
CA GLY A 166 -8.80 11.40 7.11
C GLY A 166 -7.70 11.59 8.17
N PRO A 167 -7.90 11.05 9.39
CA PRO A 167 -7.06 11.37 10.55
C PRO A 167 -5.60 10.92 10.43
N LYS A 168 -5.32 9.87 9.66
CA LYS A 168 -3.97 9.31 9.47
C LYS A 168 -3.23 9.90 8.27
N ALA A 169 -3.76 10.96 7.65
CA ALA A 169 -3.18 11.56 6.44
C ALA A 169 -1.74 12.07 6.61
N ASN A 170 -1.34 12.42 7.84
CA ASN A 170 0.01 12.91 8.15
C ASN A 170 0.91 11.87 8.83
N ASP A 171 0.38 10.69 9.15
CA ASP A 171 1.16 9.61 9.77
C ASP A 171 2.13 9.01 8.74
N PRO A 172 3.47 9.09 8.94
CA PRO A 172 4.45 8.56 8.00
C PRO A 172 4.25 7.07 7.68
N ALA A 173 3.94 6.24 8.67
CA ALA A 173 3.80 4.80 8.47
C ALA A 173 2.56 4.47 7.62
N ALA A 174 1.44 5.16 7.88
CA ALA A 174 0.23 5.04 7.09
C ALA A 174 0.43 5.54 5.65
N ARG A 175 1.17 6.64 5.46
CA ARG A 175 1.46 7.19 4.13
C ARG A 175 2.30 6.26 3.29
N GLU A 176 3.33 5.65 3.87
CA GLU A 176 4.18 4.68 3.17
C GLU A 176 3.42 3.43 2.76
N GLU A 177 2.54 2.92 3.64
CA GLU A 177 1.67 1.79 3.30
C GLU A 177 0.76 2.11 2.10
N ILE A 178 0.11 3.28 2.13
CA ILE A 178 -0.76 3.73 1.04
C ILE A 178 0.03 3.99 -0.25
N LEU A 179 1.24 4.54 -0.15
CA LEU A 179 2.14 4.74 -1.30
C LEU A 179 2.49 3.40 -1.96
N VAL A 180 2.99 2.44 -1.18
CA VAL A 180 3.41 1.13 -1.69
C VAL A 180 2.22 0.38 -2.28
N THR A 181 1.09 0.31 -1.57
CA THR A 181 -0.09 -0.44 -2.02
C THR A 181 -0.76 0.21 -3.22
N GLY A 182 -0.94 1.55 -3.20
CA GLY A 182 -1.57 2.32 -4.27
C GLY A 182 -0.79 2.27 -5.57
N MET A 183 0.53 2.50 -5.53
CA MET A 183 1.38 2.43 -6.73
C MET A 183 1.48 0.99 -7.27
N THR A 184 1.59 0.00 -6.40
CA THR A 184 1.61 -1.42 -6.81
C THR A 184 0.32 -1.82 -7.52
N LEU A 185 -0.83 -1.40 -6.97
CA LEU A 185 -2.12 -1.63 -7.59
C LEU A 185 -2.24 -0.95 -8.95
N CYS A 186 -1.86 0.34 -9.03
CA CYS A 186 -1.90 1.09 -10.28
C CYS A 186 -1.05 0.40 -11.35
N TYR A 187 0.17 0.01 -11.02
CA TYR A 187 1.06 -0.67 -11.96
C TYR A 187 0.52 -2.04 -12.38
N GLN A 188 -0.12 -2.78 -11.47
CA GLN A 188 -0.82 -4.03 -11.80
C GLN A 188 -1.93 -3.81 -12.82
N MET A 189 -2.68 -2.71 -12.68
CA MET A 189 -3.73 -2.36 -13.63
C MET A 189 -3.16 -1.96 -15.01
N ILE A 190 -2.03 -1.24 -15.04
CA ILE A 190 -1.31 -0.93 -16.29
C ILE A 190 -0.94 -2.23 -17.01
N LEU A 191 -0.28 -3.17 -16.33
CA LEU A 191 0.13 -4.44 -16.95
C LEU A 191 -1.07 -5.30 -17.40
N ARG A 192 -2.17 -5.30 -16.63
CA ARG A 192 -3.38 -6.06 -17.01
C ARG A 192 -4.07 -5.51 -18.25
N THR A 193 -4.05 -4.19 -18.44
CA THR A 193 -4.69 -3.54 -19.59
C THR A 193 -3.83 -3.60 -20.86
N THR A 194 -2.50 -3.60 -20.73
CA THR A 194 -1.58 -3.72 -21.88
C THR A 194 -1.41 -5.17 -22.36
N ASN A 195 -1.71 -6.17 -21.51
CA ASN A 195 -1.50 -7.59 -21.80
C ASN A 195 -2.80 -8.40 -21.91
N PHE A 196 -3.81 -7.84 -22.60
CA PHE A 196 -5.16 -8.41 -22.73
C PHE A 196 -5.19 -9.87 -23.23
N LEU A 197 -4.17 -10.32 -23.97
CA LEU A 197 -4.07 -11.69 -24.47
C LEU A 197 -3.82 -12.75 -23.36
N ASN A 198 -3.47 -12.36 -22.12
CA ASN A 198 -3.27 -13.25 -20.97
C ASN A 198 -4.51 -13.42 -20.07
N LEU A 199 -5.69 -12.95 -20.48
CA LEU A 199 -6.95 -13.02 -19.71
C LEU A 199 -7.41 -14.46 -19.35
N GLY A 200 -6.86 -15.50 -19.98
CA GLY A 200 -7.16 -16.91 -19.65
C GLY A 200 -6.79 -17.33 -18.23
N GLY A 201 -5.73 -16.77 -17.63
CA GLY A 201 -5.31 -17.09 -16.26
C GLY A 201 -6.25 -16.52 -15.18
N ALA A 202 -6.91 -15.39 -15.46
CA ALA A 202 -7.84 -14.74 -14.53
C ALA A 202 -9.12 -15.56 -14.28
N ILE A 203 -9.45 -16.49 -15.18
CA ILE A 203 -10.61 -17.39 -15.05
C ILE A 203 -10.40 -18.44 -13.95
N PHE A 204 -9.15 -18.75 -13.57
CA PHE A 204 -8.85 -19.74 -12.53
C PHE A 204 -8.43 -19.14 -11.18
N ALA A 205 -8.20 -17.82 -11.11
CA ALA A 205 -7.78 -17.18 -9.87
C ALA A 205 -8.90 -17.11 -8.81
N ARG A 206 -8.61 -17.52 -7.57
CA ARG A 206 -9.55 -17.48 -6.44
C ARG A 206 -9.69 -16.05 -5.91
N THR A 207 -10.81 -15.40 -6.21
CA THR A 207 -11.16 -14.08 -5.66
C THR A 207 -11.85 -14.18 -4.32
N GLY A 208 -11.75 -13.12 -3.52
CA GLY A 208 -12.47 -13.00 -2.26
C GLY A 208 -11.67 -12.21 -1.21
N PRO A 209 -12.29 -11.82 -0.10
CA PRO A 209 -11.61 -11.11 0.98
C PRO A 209 -10.38 -11.87 1.50
N LEU A 210 -9.45 -11.12 2.10
CA LEU A 210 -8.39 -11.73 2.91
C LEU A 210 -8.96 -12.09 4.28
N ASP A 211 -8.54 -13.24 4.79
CA ASP A 211 -8.91 -13.68 6.12
C ASP A 211 -8.09 -12.90 7.15
N LYS A 212 -8.78 -12.17 8.03
CA LYS A 212 -8.16 -11.36 9.08
C LYS A 212 -7.64 -12.21 10.23
N GLU A 213 -8.28 -13.35 10.50
CA GLU A 213 -7.98 -14.22 11.64
C GLU A 213 -6.77 -15.12 11.34
N ALA A 214 -6.56 -15.45 10.05
CA ALA A 214 -5.40 -16.18 9.59
C ALA A 214 -4.13 -15.30 9.42
N ALA A 215 -4.24 -13.98 9.56
CA ALA A 215 -3.11 -13.07 9.39
C ALA A 215 -2.19 -13.08 10.63
N PRO A 216 -0.86 -12.99 10.45
CA PRO A 216 0.06 -12.91 11.57
C PRO A 216 -0.23 -11.67 12.42
N LYS A 217 -0.58 -11.86 13.69
CA LYS A 217 -0.83 -10.75 14.61
C LYS A 217 0.46 -9.96 14.85
N LYS A 218 0.36 -8.63 14.95
CA LYS A 218 1.51 -7.81 15.33
C LYS A 218 1.96 -8.25 16.73
N PRO A 219 3.26 -8.52 16.98
CA PRO A 219 3.72 -8.80 18.33
C PRO A 219 3.40 -7.57 19.19
N MET A 220 2.62 -7.77 20.26
CA MET A 220 2.42 -6.76 21.30
C MET A 220 3.80 -6.42 21.85
N GLY A 221 4.23 -5.17 21.67
CA GLY A 221 5.30 -4.62 22.47
C GLY A 221 4.77 -4.50 23.89
N ASN A 222 5.31 -5.27 24.83
CA ASN A 222 5.16 -4.93 26.24
C ASN A 222 5.66 -3.49 26.43
N GLY A 223 5.00 -2.74 27.32
CA GLY A 223 5.31 -1.34 27.63
C GLY A 223 6.75 -1.07 28.11
N ASP A 224 7.59 -2.10 28.20
CA ASP A 224 9.02 -2.02 28.42
C ASP A 224 9.69 -2.68 27.20
N GLY A 225 10.30 -1.88 26.33
CA GLY A 225 10.85 -2.29 25.03
C GLY A 225 11.96 -3.34 25.08
N LYS A 226 11.63 -4.58 25.45
CA LYS A 226 12.46 -5.77 25.31
C LYS A 226 11.65 -6.86 24.60
N SER A 227 12.23 -7.39 23.53
CA SER A 227 11.70 -8.56 22.85
C SER A 227 11.84 -9.78 23.77
N ILE A 228 10.83 -10.66 23.78
CA ILE A 228 10.80 -11.90 24.60
C ILE A 228 12.02 -12.81 24.33
N LYS A 229 12.69 -12.66 23.19
CA LYS A 229 13.96 -13.36 22.90
C LYS A 229 15.16 -12.92 23.75
N GLU A 230 15.07 -11.78 24.43
CA GLU A 230 16.14 -11.24 25.28
C GLU A 230 16.01 -11.68 26.75
N LEU A 231 14.83 -12.17 27.14
CA LEU A 231 14.52 -12.63 28.51
C LEU A 231 14.89 -14.10 28.76
N GLU A 232 14.96 -14.94 27.73
CA GLU A 232 15.43 -16.34 27.88
C GLU A 232 16.96 -16.45 28.04
N VAL A 233 17.72 -15.41 27.68
CA VAL A 233 19.19 -15.39 27.85
C VAL A 233 19.61 -14.94 29.26
N THR A 234 18.72 -14.29 30.01
CA THR A 234 19.05 -13.66 31.31
C THR A 234 18.49 -14.37 32.54
N SER A 235 17.83 -15.53 32.40
CA SER A 235 17.35 -16.35 33.53
C SER A 235 18.22 -17.57 33.84
N GLY A 236 19.41 -17.68 33.26
CA GLY A 236 20.43 -18.65 33.69
C GLY A 236 21.06 -18.23 35.01
N ILE A 237 20.27 -18.24 36.09
CA ILE A 237 20.78 -18.07 37.45
C ILE A 237 21.53 -19.34 37.83
N ASP A 238 22.84 -19.14 37.93
CA ASP A 238 23.81 -19.92 38.69
C ASP A 238 23.26 -20.22 40.10
N THR A 239 22.97 -21.49 40.38
CA THR A 239 22.97 -22.02 41.73
C THR A 239 24.08 -23.05 41.83
N GLY A 240 25.27 -22.58 42.16
CA GLY A 240 26.26 -23.43 42.81
C GLY A 240 25.73 -23.92 44.17
N LEU A 241 26.03 -25.17 44.53
CA LEU A 241 26.88 -25.52 45.68
C LEU A 241 26.77 -27.01 46.08
N GLU A 242 27.97 -27.60 46.16
CA GLU A 242 28.49 -28.54 47.18
C GLU A 242 27.97 -29.98 47.39
N LYS A 243 28.99 -30.87 47.35
CA LYS A 243 29.32 -31.99 48.25
C LYS A 243 28.59 -33.33 48.11
N ALA A 244 29.32 -34.32 47.59
CA ALA A 244 29.92 -35.40 48.39
C ALA A 244 31.16 -35.95 47.67
#